data_AF-A0A938VSP6-F1
#
_entry.id   AF-A0A938VSP6-F1
#
_cell.length_a   1.000
_cell.length_b   1.000
_cell.length_c   1.000
_cell.angle_alpha   90.00
_cell.angle_beta   90.00
_cell.angle_gamma   90.00
#
_symmetry.space_group_name_H-M   'P 1'
#
loop_
_entity.id
_entity.type
_entity.pdbx_description
1 polymer ?
#
loop_
_entity_poly.entity_id
_entity_poly.type
_entity_poly.pdbx_seq_one_letter_code
_entity_poly.pdbx_strand_id
1 'polypeptide(L)'
;MDGRTAERSAVFDAVHHIAYVVPDLDAALKLFRDTLRMAPEKIWASEAEGNRYAALRISASGSYLELICPTNAAVSKFAKHLQRHGPSVHHVAFRADLDPTLARLQDAG
;
A
#
# COMPACT_ATOMS: atom_id res chain seq x y z
N MET A 1 35.31 -24.44 -14.46
CA MET A 1 34.46 -23.34 -14.95
C MET A 1 33.03 -23.77 -14.74
N ASP A 2 32.43 -23.40 -13.60
CA ASP A 2 30.99 -23.54 -13.42
C ASP A 2 30.35 -22.19 -13.65
N GLY A 3 29.72 -22.09 -14.82
CA GLY A 3 28.94 -20.95 -15.28
C GLY A 3 27.68 -20.81 -14.43
N ARG A 4 27.83 -20.22 -13.25
CA ARG A 4 26.72 -19.59 -12.55
C ARG A 4 26.10 -18.59 -13.52
N THR A 5 24.93 -18.94 -14.04
CA THR A 5 23.93 -17.98 -14.50
C THR A 5 23.96 -16.80 -13.55
N ALA A 6 24.33 -15.63 -14.03
CA ALA A 6 24.11 -14.40 -13.29
C ALA A 6 22.63 -14.41 -12.91
N GLU A 7 22.32 -14.63 -11.63
CA GLU A 7 20.95 -14.55 -11.14
C GLU A 7 20.41 -13.21 -11.59
N ARG A 8 19.34 -13.23 -12.39
CA ARG A 8 18.60 -12.01 -12.71
C ARG A 8 18.09 -11.49 -11.37
N SER A 9 18.82 -10.53 -10.78
CA SER A 9 18.39 -9.87 -9.57
C SER A 9 16.96 -9.37 -9.75
N ALA A 10 16.12 -9.55 -8.73
CA ALA A 10 14.80 -8.96 -8.73
C ALA A 10 14.91 -7.44 -8.90
N VAL A 11 14.00 -6.85 -9.70
CA VAL A 11 13.94 -5.41 -9.94
C VAL A 11 13.46 -4.65 -8.69
N PHE A 12 12.70 -5.34 -7.84
CA PHE A 12 12.17 -4.81 -6.59
C PHE A 12 12.83 -5.50 -5.39
N ASP A 13 13.16 -4.74 -4.35
CA ASP A 13 13.80 -5.27 -3.14
C ASP A 13 12.82 -5.62 -2.02
N ALA A 14 11.66 -4.96 -1.98
CA ALA A 14 10.66 -5.16 -0.93
C ALA A 14 9.28 -4.69 -1.37
N VAL A 15 8.24 -5.15 -0.67
CA VAL A 15 6.95 -4.47 -0.66
C VAL A 15 7.12 -3.19 0.17
N HIS A 16 6.80 -2.04 -0.42
CA HIS A 16 6.74 -0.77 0.30
C HIS A 16 5.47 -0.70 1.14
N HIS A 17 4.30 -0.86 0.52
CA HIS A 17 3.04 -0.98 1.25
C HIS A 17 2.00 -1.80 0.50
N ILE A 18 1.03 -2.32 1.26
CA ILE A 18 -0.21 -2.90 0.73
C ILE A 18 -1.32 -1.91 1.07
N ALA A 19 -2.01 -1.38 0.04
CA ALA A 19 -3.09 -0.43 0.21
C ALA A 19 -4.43 -1.17 0.39
N TYR A 20 -5.01 -1.08 1.58
CA TYR A 20 -6.26 -1.72 1.96
C TYR A 20 -7.35 -0.67 2.18
N VAL A 21 -8.35 -0.68 1.30
CA VAL A 21 -9.45 0.28 1.34
C VAL A 21 -10.51 -0.21 2.31
N VAL A 22 -10.94 0.65 3.22
CA VAL A 22 -11.92 0.36 4.28
C VAL A 22 -13.04 1.41 4.30
N PRO A 23 -14.26 1.06 4.73
CA PRO A 23 -15.38 1.99 4.81
C PRO A 23 -15.34 2.88 6.06
N ASP A 24 -14.62 2.44 7.09
CA ASP A 24 -14.48 3.14 8.36
C ASP A 24 -13.07 2.92 8.90
N LEU A 25 -12.29 4.00 8.98
CA LEU A 25 -10.91 3.94 9.46
C LEU A 25 -10.82 3.60 10.94
N ASP A 26 -11.74 4.11 11.76
CA ASP A 26 -11.68 3.99 13.21
C ASP A 26 -12.06 2.55 13.63
N ALA A 27 -13.05 1.96 12.95
CA ALA A 27 -13.38 0.54 13.10
C ALA A 27 -12.23 -0.38 12.65
N ALA A 28 -11.59 -0.06 11.52
CA ALA A 28 -10.42 -0.82 11.04
C ALA A 28 -9.25 -0.71 12.04
N LEU A 29 -8.94 0.49 12.53
CA LEU A 29 -7.90 0.70 13.53
C LEU A 29 -8.19 -0.06 14.83
N LYS A 30 -9.44 -0.13 15.27
CA LYS A 30 -9.82 -0.96 16.43
C LYS A 30 -9.44 -2.43 16.21
N LEU A 31 -9.76 -3.00 15.05
CA LEU A 31 -9.37 -4.37 14.71
C LEU A 31 -7.84 -4.54 14.72
N PHE A 32 -7.13 -3.73 13.92
CA PHE A 32 -5.69 -3.90 13.74
C PHE A 32 -4.91 -3.60 15.02
N ARG A 33 -5.24 -2.54 15.74
CA ARG A 33 -4.55 -2.16 16.99
C ARG A 33 -4.91 -3.09 18.14
N ASP A 34 -6.20 -3.34 18.37
CA ASP A 34 -6.63 -3.97 19.62
C ASP A 34 -6.60 -5.51 19.52
N THR A 35 -6.87 -6.05 18.33
CA THR A 35 -6.87 -7.51 18.09
C THR A 35 -5.53 -7.98 17.56
N LEU A 36 -5.01 -7.32 16.52
CA LEU A 36 -3.78 -7.75 15.83
C LEU A 36 -2.51 -7.08 16.37
N ARG A 37 -2.63 -6.18 17.35
CA ARG A 37 -1.52 -5.46 17.98
C ARG A 37 -0.64 -4.66 17.00
N MET A 38 -1.24 -4.21 15.89
CA MET A 38 -0.62 -3.35 14.89
C MET A 38 -1.08 -1.91 15.11
N ALA A 39 -0.36 -1.17 15.96
CA ALA A 39 -0.64 0.24 16.18
C ALA A 39 -0.29 1.07 14.92
N PRO A 40 -1.08 2.11 14.60
CA PRO A 40 -0.74 3.00 13.50
C PRO A 40 0.52 3.80 13.87
N GLU A 41 1.48 3.84 12.95
CA GLU A 41 2.67 4.70 13.07
C GLU A 41 2.34 6.14 12.66
N LYS A 42 1.44 6.29 11.69
CA LYS A 42 0.98 7.58 11.19
C LYS A 42 -0.48 7.51 10.81
N ILE A 43 -1.23 8.57 11.12
CA ILE A 43 -2.60 8.80 10.65
C ILE A 43 -2.62 10.18 10.01
N TRP A 44 -3.25 10.33 8.86
CA TRP A 44 -3.39 11.62 8.18
C TRP A 44 -4.68 11.68 7.35
N ALA A 45 -5.02 12.87 6.90
CA ALA A 45 -6.12 13.12 5.97
C ALA A 45 -5.63 13.96 4.80
N SER A 46 -6.23 13.75 3.64
CA SER A 46 -6.03 14.59 2.45
C SER A 46 -7.40 14.99 1.93
N GLU A 47 -7.77 16.26 2.12
CA GLU A 47 -9.01 16.81 1.58
C GLU A 47 -8.98 16.82 0.05
N ALA A 48 -7.82 17.15 -0.53
CA ALA A 48 -7.61 17.17 -1.97
C ALA A 48 -7.81 15.79 -2.63
N GLU A 49 -7.51 14.71 -1.92
CA GLU A 49 -7.76 13.33 -2.38
C GLU A 49 -9.07 12.74 -1.85
N GLY A 50 -9.73 13.43 -0.91
CA GLY A 50 -10.97 12.99 -0.28
C GLY A 50 -10.82 11.72 0.57
N ASN A 51 -9.70 11.55 1.29
CA ASN A 51 -9.40 10.34 2.05
C ASN A 51 -8.82 10.61 3.46
N ARG A 52 -9.04 9.67 4.37
CA ARG A 52 -8.25 9.46 5.58
C ARG A 52 -7.39 8.21 5.44
N TYR A 53 -6.22 8.22 6.07
CA TYR A 53 -5.23 7.18 5.94
C TYR A 53 -4.66 6.78 7.29
N ALA A 54 -4.19 5.54 7.40
CA ALA A 54 -3.31 5.11 8.47
C ALA A 54 -2.25 4.14 7.95
N ALA A 55 -0.99 4.36 8.32
CA ALA A 55 0.12 3.46 8.02
C ALA A 55 0.42 2.59 9.24
N LEU A 56 0.31 1.28 9.09
CA LEU A 56 0.59 0.29 10.13
C LEU A 56 1.83 -0.49 9.70
N ARG A 57 2.93 -0.33 10.45
CA ARG A 57 4.18 -1.00 10.11
C ARG A 57 4.06 -2.51 10.33
N ILE A 58 4.58 -3.29 9.38
CA ILE A 58 4.66 -4.75 9.48
C ILE A 58 5.98 -5.11 10.15
N SER A 59 5.97 -5.15 11.49
CA SER A 59 7.15 -5.52 12.29
C SER A 59 8.41 -4.72 11.87
N ALA A 60 9.57 -5.36 11.83
CA ALA A 60 10.84 -4.76 11.43
C ALA A 60 11.09 -4.77 9.90
N SER A 61 10.10 -5.13 9.06
CA SER A 61 10.34 -5.29 7.60
C SER A 61 10.53 -3.96 6.85
N GLY A 62 10.06 -2.86 7.44
CA GLY A 62 9.98 -1.57 6.76
C GLY A 62 8.88 -1.51 5.69
N SER A 63 7.98 -2.49 5.65
CA SER A 63 6.75 -2.49 4.86
C SER A 63 5.56 -2.04 5.70
N TYR A 64 4.52 -1.53 5.03
CA TYR A 64 3.31 -1.06 5.70
C TYR A 64 2.05 -1.74 5.16
N LEU A 65 1.08 -1.94 6.05
CA LEU A 65 -0.33 -1.98 5.65
C LEU A 65 -0.84 -0.54 5.70
N GLU A 66 -1.23 0.01 4.55
CA GLU A 66 -1.82 1.35 4.47
C GLU A 66 -3.34 1.21 4.38
N LEU A 67 -4.02 1.63 5.45
CA LEU A 67 -5.48 1.72 5.48
C LEU A 67 -5.90 3.00 4.77
N ILE A 68 -6.85 2.89 3.85
CA ILE A 68 -7.40 4.02 3.09
C ILE A 68 -8.90 4.07 3.29
N CYS A 69 -9.41 5.16 3.85
CA CYS A 69 -10.83 5.39 4.05
C CYS A 69 -11.28 6.59 3.22
N PRO A 70 -12.07 6.40 2.16
CA PRO A 70 -12.71 7.50 1.44
C PRO A 70 -13.59 8.32 2.40
N THR A 71 -13.38 9.64 2.42
CA THR A 71 -14.21 10.58 3.21
C THR A 71 -15.10 11.45 2.33
N ASN A 72 -14.78 11.58 1.05
CA ASN A 72 -15.61 12.27 0.07
C ASN A 72 -15.72 11.45 -1.22
N ALA A 73 -16.91 10.92 -1.52
CA ALA A 73 -17.14 10.06 -2.68
C ALA A 73 -17.03 10.79 -4.02
N ALA A 74 -17.17 12.12 -4.06
CA ALA A 74 -17.03 12.90 -5.29
C ALA A 74 -15.56 13.16 -5.66
N VAL A 75 -14.65 13.10 -4.68
CA VAL A 75 -13.22 13.40 -4.86
C VAL A 75 -12.36 12.14 -4.83
N SER A 76 -12.68 11.20 -3.94
CA SER A 76 -11.89 10.00 -3.72
C SER A 76 -11.93 9.04 -4.90
N LYS A 77 -10.75 8.73 -5.42
CA LYS A 77 -10.55 7.66 -6.42
C LYS A 77 -10.84 6.27 -5.85
N PHE A 78 -10.80 6.11 -4.52
CA PHE A 78 -11.00 4.83 -3.84
C PHE A 78 -12.47 4.57 -3.46
N ALA A 79 -13.34 5.60 -3.47
CA ALA A 79 -14.76 5.43 -3.16
C ALA A 79 -15.45 4.44 -4.11
N LYS A 80 -15.15 4.52 -5.41
CA LYS A 80 -15.70 3.60 -6.42
C LYS A 80 -15.19 2.17 -6.23
N HIS A 81 -13.93 2.00 -5.84
CA HIS A 81 -13.36 0.69 -5.52
C HIS A 81 -14.08 0.06 -4.35
N LEU A 82 -14.22 0.80 -3.25
CA LEU A 82 -14.93 0.35 -2.05
C LEU A 82 -16.38 -0.04 -2.35
N GLN A 83 -17.09 0.74 -3.18
CA GLN A 83 -18.47 0.41 -3.57
C GLN A 83 -18.57 -0.91 -4.35
N ARG A 84 -17.58 -1.19 -5.22
CA ARG A 84 -17.58 -2.37 -6.10
C ARG A 84 -17.11 -3.64 -5.41
N HIS A 85 -16.11 -3.52 -4.53
CA HIS A 85 -15.39 -4.67 -3.99
C HIS A 85 -15.58 -4.84 -2.49
N GLY A 86 -16.21 -3.89 -1.81
CA GLY A 86 -16.20 -3.82 -0.36
C GLY A 86 -14.78 -3.57 0.18
N PRO A 87 -14.57 -3.74 1.50
CA PRO A 87 -13.25 -3.62 2.12
C PRO A 87 -12.28 -4.62 1.50
N SER A 88 -11.21 -4.14 0.85
CA SER A 88 -10.33 -4.98 0.03
C SER A 88 -8.98 -4.31 -0.28
N VAL A 89 -7.98 -5.12 -0.65
CA VAL A 89 -6.70 -4.61 -1.16
C VAL A 89 -6.92 -3.98 -2.53
N HIS A 90 -6.47 -2.74 -2.71
CA HIS A 90 -6.55 -2.03 -3.97
C HIS A 90 -5.26 -2.17 -4.80
N HIS A 91 -4.10 -2.05 -4.15
CA HIS A 91 -2.82 -2.19 -4.83
C HIS A 91 -1.70 -2.59 -3.86
N VAL A 92 -0.60 -3.04 -4.45
CA VAL A 92 0.67 -3.32 -3.76
C VAL A 92 1.72 -2.42 -4.37
N ALA A 93 2.43 -1.67 -3.55
CA ALA A 93 3.55 -0.85 -3.97
C ALA A 93 4.86 -1.58 -3.63
N PHE A 94 5.78 -1.60 -4.59
CA PHE A 94 7.12 -2.17 -4.42
C PHE A 94 8.17 -1.07 -4.30
N ARG A 95 9.21 -1.33 -3.51
CA ARG A 95 10.40 -0.47 -3.41
C ARG A 95 11.35 -0.81 -4.55
N ALA A 96 11.88 0.23 -5.19
CA ALA A 96 12.81 0.12 -6.31
C ALA A 96 13.71 1.36 -6.38
N ASP A 97 14.82 1.24 -7.09
CA ASP A 97 15.54 2.38 -7.65
C ASP A 97 14.72 2.92 -8.83
N LEU A 98 14.10 4.08 -8.65
CA LEU A 98 12.98 4.53 -9.47
C LEU A 98 13.36 4.71 -10.94
N ASP A 99 14.39 5.50 -11.23
CA ASP A 99 14.75 5.88 -12.60
C ASP A 99 15.15 4.68 -13.47
N PRO A 100 16.11 3.81 -13.06
CA PRO A 100 16.46 2.65 -13.87
C PRO A 100 15.33 1.61 -13.93
N THR A 101 14.51 1.50 -12.87
CA THR A 101 13.34 0.61 -12.89
C THR A 101 12.28 1.09 -13.85
N LEU A 102 11.98 2.39 -13.88
CA LEU A 102 11.02 2.98 -14.81
C LEU A 102 11.46 2.81 -16.26
N ALA A 103 12.74 3.09 -16.58
CA ALA A 103 13.27 2.87 -17.92
C ALA A 103 13.11 1.40 -18.36
N ARG A 104 13.46 0.47 -17.47
CA ARG A 104 13.28 -0.97 -17.72
C ARG A 104 11.82 -1.36 -17.97
N LEU A 105 10.88 -0.80 -17.20
CA LEU A 105 9.45 -1.08 -17.37
C LEU A 105 8.92 -0.50 -18.68
N GLN A 106 9.33 0.72 -19.04
CA GLN A 106 8.96 1.33 -20.32
C GLN A 106 9.44 0.52 -21.52
N ASP A 107 10.65 -0.03 -21.46
CA ASP A 107 11.20 -0.90 -22.50
C ASP A 107 10.46 -2.25 -22.60
N ALA A 108 9.80 -2.69 -21.52
CA ALA A 108 9.11 -3.97 -21.45
C ALA A 108 7.63 -3.93 -21.89
N GLY A 109 7.03 -2.73 -21.98
CA GLY A 109 5.60 -2.50 -22.28
C GLY A 109 4.69 -2.57 -21.07
#